data_AF-A0A0N1IDY8-F1
#
_entry.id   AF-A0A0N1IDY8-F1
#
_cell.length_a   1.000
_cell.length_b   1.000
_cell.length_c   1.000
_cell.angle_alpha   90.00
_cell.angle_beta   90.00
_cell.angle_gamma   90.00
#
_symmetry.space_group_name_H-M   'P 1'
#
loop_
_entity.id
_entity.type
_entity.pdbx_description
1 polymer ?
#
loop_
_entity_poly.entity_id
_entity_poly.type
_entity_poly.pdbx_seq_one_letter_code
_entity_poly.pdbx_strand_id
1 'polypeptide(L)'
;RRIAEVIWDGQDGTAKVIRTIAEIDKHNPENRLNDGKADPRGRLFAGTMGYEYEPGKFYHKKGALYRFDPDGKVHTLAENIDISNGLCWDVEEKAFYYADSFEYTIRRYDYDIETGDICK
;
A
#
# COMPACT_ATOMS: atom_id res chain seq x y z
N ARG A 1 -5.62 1.56 10.15
CA ARG A 1 -5.92 2.64 9.18
C ARG A 1 -7.16 2.31 8.37
N ARG A 2 -7.99 3.30 8.06
CA ARG A 2 -9.24 3.14 7.28
C ARG A 2 -8.96 3.44 5.81
N ILE A 3 -9.34 2.53 4.93
CA ILE A 3 -9.38 2.74 3.48
C ILE A 3 -10.81 3.05 3.09
N ALA A 4 -11.01 4.13 2.36
CA ALA A 4 -12.33 4.62 1.99
C ALA A 4 -12.42 4.86 0.48
N GLU A 5 -13.58 4.50 -0.07
CA GLU A 5 -13.99 4.95 -1.40
C GLU A 5 -14.52 6.37 -1.27
N VAL A 6 -14.03 7.28 -2.12
CA VAL A 6 -14.43 8.68 -2.10
C VAL A 6 -14.85 9.14 -3.49
N ILE A 7 -15.81 10.07 -3.54
CA ILE A 7 -16.11 10.84 -4.74
C ILE A 7 -15.60 12.26 -4.53
N TRP A 8 -14.85 12.75 -5.51
CA TRP A 8 -14.30 14.10 -5.50
C TRP A 8 -14.29 14.65 -6.93
N ASP A 9 -14.92 15.80 -7.13
CA ASP A 9 -15.04 16.48 -8.43
C ASP A 9 -13.93 17.53 -8.66
N GLY A 10 -13.07 17.74 -7.66
CA GLY A 10 -12.01 18.74 -7.71
C GLY A 10 -12.46 20.20 -7.53
N GLN A 11 -13.76 20.47 -7.35
CA GLN A 11 -14.32 21.83 -7.32
C GLN A 11 -14.52 22.35 -5.89
N ASP A 12 -15.17 21.57 -5.03
CA ASP A 12 -15.56 22.01 -3.68
C ASP A 12 -14.46 21.82 -2.62
N GLY A 13 -13.25 21.45 -3.04
CA GLY A 13 -12.11 21.21 -2.15
C GLY A 13 -12.29 20.07 -1.14
N THR A 14 -13.42 19.36 -1.18
CA THR A 14 -13.75 18.30 -0.22
C THR A 14 -14.16 17.03 -0.94
N ALA A 15 -13.54 15.90 -0.57
CA ALA A 15 -13.96 14.58 -1.03
C ALA A 15 -15.09 14.07 -0.13
N LYS A 16 -16.12 13.45 -0.74
CA LYS A 16 -17.21 12.79 0.00
C LYS A 16 -16.90 11.30 0.13
N VAL A 17 -16.92 10.80 1.36
CA VAL A 17 -16.77 9.35 1.62
C VAL A 17 -18.05 8.63 1.20
N ILE A 18 -17.93 7.68 0.28
CA ILE A 18 -19.02 6.80 -0.14
C ILE A 18 -19.16 5.65 0.86
N ARG A 19 -18.05 4.96 1.15
CA ARG A 19 -18.00 3.84 2.10
C ARG A 19 -16.59 3.57 2.60
N THR A 20 -16.50 2.89 3.73
CA THR A 20 -15.26 2.24 4.18
C THR A 20 -15.11 0.92 3.42
N ILE A 21 -13.96 0.73 2.76
CA ILE A 21 -13.60 -0.52 2.08
C ILE A 21 -13.03 -1.50 3.11
N ALA A 22 -12.07 -1.05 3.91
CA ALA A 22 -11.41 -1.90 4.89
C ALA A 22 -10.77 -1.10 6.03
N GLU A 23 -10.43 -1.82 7.11
CA GLU A 23 -9.59 -1.31 8.18
C GLU A 23 -8.42 -2.26 8.43
N ILE A 24 -7.21 -1.79 8.14
CA ILE A 24 -5.96 -2.52 8.36
C ILE A 24 -5.27 -2.05 9.65
N ASP A 25 -4.22 -2.75 10.07
CA ASP A 25 -3.23 -2.25 11.03
C ASP A 25 -3.84 -1.68 12.33
N LYS A 26 -4.83 -2.39 12.89
CA LYS A 26 -5.61 -1.94 14.05
C LYS A 26 -4.80 -1.94 15.35
N HIS A 27 -3.77 -2.77 15.43
CA HIS A 27 -2.95 -2.97 16.62
C HIS A 27 -1.74 -2.03 16.70
N ASN A 28 -1.42 -1.30 15.62
CA ASN A 28 -0.35 -0.31 15.61
C ASN A 28 -0.94 1.08 15.40
N PRO A 29 -1.47 1.75 16.43
CA PRO A 29 -2.20 3.03 16.29
C PRO A 29 -1.32 4.18 15.81
N GLU A 30 0.01 4.09 15.96
CA GLU A 30 0.95 5.16 15.61
C GLU A 30 1.53 5.06 14.19
N ASN A 31 1.34 3.92 13.50
CA ASN A 31 1.72 3.76 12.10
C ASN A 31 1.00 4.77 11.18
N ARG A 32 1.38 4.85 9.91
CA ARG A 32 0.56 5.51 8.89
C ARG A 32 0.70 4.82 7.55
N LEU A 33 -0.28 5.03 6.67
CA LEU A 33 -0.08 4.74 5.25
C LEU A 33 1.00 5.68 4.70
N ASN A 34 1.72 5.21 3.70
CA ASN A 34 2.70 6.03 2.99
C ASN A 34 2.40 6.06 1.49
N ASP A 35 3.01 5.20 0.67
CA ASP A 35 2.71 5.15 -0.77
C ASP A 35 1.64 4.10 -1.11
N GLY A 36 0.94 4.33 -2.21
CA GLY A 36 -0.05 3.43 -2.75
C GLY A 36 -0.36 3.68 -4.23
N LYS A 37 -0.66 2.61 -4.96
CA LYS A 37 -0.98 2.65 -6.39
C LYS A 37 -1.92 1.51 -6.75
N ALA A 38 -2.83 1.77 -7.69
CA ALA A 38 -3.62 0.72 -8.30
C ALA A 38 -2.78 -0.11 -9.26
N ASP A 39 -2.95 -1.43 -9.23
CA ASP A 39 -2.39 -2.33 -10.22
C ASP A 39 -3.15 -2.25 -11.56
N PRO A 40 -2.69 -2.96 -12.62
CA PRO A 40 -3.36 -2.93 -13.93
C PRO A 40 -4.81 -3.44 -13.95
N ARG A 41 -5.27 -4.14 -12.89
CA ARG A 41 -6.66 -4.62 -12.74
C ARG A 41 -7.46 -3.81 -11.72
N GLY A 42 -6.91 -2.70 -11.24
CA GLY A 42 -7.58 -1.79 -10.31
C GLY A 42 -7.56 -2.22 -8.85
N ARG A 43 -6.78 -3.23 -8.47
CA ARG A 43 -6.53 -3.56 -7.05
C ARG A 43 -5.63 -2.48 -6.46
N LEU A 44 -5.98 -1.94 -5.31
CA LEU A 44 -5.12 -0.98 -4.63
C LEU A 44 -4.00 -1.75 -3.92
N PHE A 45 -2.76 -1.38 -4.17
CA PHE A 45 -1.62 -1.76 -3.34
C PHE A 45 -1.22 -0.53 -2.53
N ALA A 46 -1.07 -0.69 -1.22
CA ALA A 46 -0.60 0.38 -0.36
C ALA A 46 0.07 -0.21 0.86
N GLY A 47 1.09 0.48 1.38
CA GLY A 47 1.77 0.02 2.59
C GLY A 47 1.89 1.08 3.66
N THR A 48 2.21 0.59 4.85
CA THR A 48 2.36 1.40 6.05
C THR A 48 3.82 1.59 6.43
N MET A 49 4.05 2.53 7.34
CA MET A 49 5.32 2.75 8.01
C MET A 49 5.10 3.07 9.50
N GLY A 50 6.14 2.91 10.29
CA GLY A 50 6.14 3.23 11.72
C GLY A 50 5.95 4.71 12.02
N TYR A 51 5.70 5.02 13.29
CA TYR A 51 5.59 6.39 13.79
C TYR A 51 6.87 7.17 13.54
N GLU A 52 6.75 8.34 12.91
CA GLU A 52 7.84 9.29 12.68
C GLU A 52 7.85 10.32 13.82
N TYR A 53 8.71 10.09 14.82
CA TYR A 53 8.77 10.91 16.03
C TYR A 53 9.60 12.19 15.87
N GLU A 54 10.46 12.23 14.86
CA GLU A 54 11.18 13.41 14.37
C GLU A 54 11.33 13.27 12.85
N PRO A 55 11.47 14.38 12.08
CA PRO A 55 11.68 14.29 10.65
C PRO A 55 12.81 13.33 10.28
N GLY A 56 12.49 12.28 9.53
CA GLY A 56 13.43 11.25 9.10
C GLY A 56 13.79 10.20 10.17
N LYS A 57 13.13 10.20 11.33
CA LYS A 57 13.31 9.18 12.38
C LYS A 57 11.99 8.51 12.73
N PHE A 58 11.92 7.19 12.54
CA PHE A 58 10.71 6.40 12.75
C PHE A 58 11.02 5.06 13.39
N TYR A 59 9.99 4.41 13.89
CA TYR A 59 10.10 3.03 14.36
C TYR A 59 10.25 2.06 13.19
N HIS A 60 11.40 1.39 13.17
CA HIS A 60 11.79 0.44 12.14
C HIS A 60 10.92 -0.82 12.12
N LYS A 61 10.73 -1.37 10.91
CA LYS A 61 10.04 -2.65 10.64
C LYS A 61 8.63 -2.73 11.23
N LYS A 62 7.93 -1.61 11.31
CA LYS A 62 6.55 -1.53 11.80
C LYS A 62 5.51 -1.54 10.68
N GLY A 63 5.95 -1.34 9.45
CA GLY A 63 5.09 -1.33 8.27
C GLY A 63 4.80 -2.71 7.71
N ALA A 64 3.79 -2.75 6.84
CA ALA A 64 3.44 -3.88 6.01
C ALA A 64 2.93 -3.39 4.65
N LEU A 65 3.03 -4.23 3.63
CA LEU A 65 2.46 -4.01 2.30
C LEU A 65 1.13 -4.76 2.19
N TYR A 66 0.09 -4.09 1.72
CA TYR A 66 -1.25 -4.64 1.57
C TYR A 66 -1.75 -4.57 0.12
N ARG A 67 -2.62 -5.51 -0.24
CA ARG A 67 -3.46 -5.47 -1.44
C ARG A 67 -4.93 -5.43 -1.05
N PHE A 68 -5.70 -4.55 -1.68
CA PHE A 68 -7.14 -4.42 -1.50
C PHE A 68 -7.83 -4.80 -2.81
N ASP A 69 -8.63 -5.86 -2.75
CA ASP A 69 -9.36 -6.39 -3.90
C ASP A 69 -10.70 -5.63 -4.08
N PRO A 70 -11.25 -5.56 -5.31
CA PRO A 70 -12.53 -4.90 -5.57
C PRO A 70 -13.73 -5.48 -4.79
N ASP A 71 -13.62 -6.74 -4.35
CA ASP A 71 -14.63 -7.41 -3.53
C ASP A 71 -14.55 -7.04 -2.02
N GLY A 72 -13.58 -6.19 -1.64
CA GLY A 72 -13.37 -5.73 -0.27
C GLY A 72 -12.42 -6.61 0.56
N LYS A 73 -11.88 -7.70 0.00
CA LYS A 73 -10.86 -8.49 0.69
C LYS A 73 -9.54 -7.73 0.76
N VAL A 74 -8.82 -7.96 1.87
CA VAL A 74 -7.50 -7.38 2.09
C VAL A 74 -6.51 -8.48 2.38
N HIS A 75 -5.35 -8.39 1.73
CA HIS A 75 -4.26 -9.34 1.86
C HIS A 75 -3.02 -8.62 2.35
N THR A 76 -2.34 -9.18 3.35
CA THR A 76 -1.00 -8.75 3.75
C THR A 76 0.00 -9.47 2.87
N LEU A 77 0.74 -8.73 2.04
CA LEU A 77 1.71 -9.30 1.09
C LEU A 77 3.12 -9.39 1.67
N ALA A 78 3.49 -8.43 2.52
CA ALA A 78 4.78 -8.42 3.20
C ALA A 78 4.66 -7.71 4.55
N GLU A 79 5.45 -8.13 5.52
CA GLU A 79 5.58 -7.54 6.85
C GLU A 79 7.02 -7.07 7.09
N ASN A 80 7.25 -6.40 8.22
CA ASN A 80 8.56 -5.88 8.61
C ASN A 80 9.14 -4.86 7.63
N ILE A 81 8.27 -4.05 7.03
CA ILE A 81 8.65 -2.93 6.17
C ILE A 81 9.06 -1.73 7.04
N ASP A 82 10.15 -1.07 6.68
CA ASP A 82 10.59 0.17 7.32
C ASP A 82 9.75 1.36 6.81
N ILE A 83 9.85 1.67 5.51
CA ILE A 83 9.07 2.73 4.85
C ILE A 83 8.53 2.20 3.52
N SER A 84 7.25 1.83 3.49
CA SER A 84 6.59 1.42 2.24
C SER A 84 6.54 2.56 1.25
N ASN A 85 7.20 2.42 0.12
CA ASN A 85 7.32 3.50 -0.86
C ASN A 85 7.15 2.94 -2.29
N GLY A 86 7.63 3.71 -3.27
CA GLY A 86 7.50 3.50 -4.71
C GLY A 86 7.19 2.07 -5.15
N LEU A 87 6.06 1.94 -5.85
CA LEU A 87 5.62 0.69 -6.46
C LEU A 87 5.19 0.87 -7.92
N CYS A 88 5.45 -0.15 -8.74
CA CYS A 88 4.95 -0.23 -10.11
C CYS A 88 4.92 -1.67 -10.62
N TRP A 89 4.31 -1.84 -11.79
CA TRP A 89 4.29 -3.09 -12.54
C TRP A 89 5.03 -2.87 -13.86
N ASP A 90 5.59 -3.94 -14.42
CA ASP A 90 6.09 -3.90 -15.79
C ASP A 90 4.94 -3.78 -16.80
N VAL A 91 5.30 -3.40 -18.02
CA VAL A 91 4.35 -3.27 -19.13
C VAL A 91 3.81 -4.61 -19.63
N GLU A 92 4.47 -5.72 -19.29
CA GLU A 92 4.02 -7.07 -19.63
C GLU A 92 3.12 -7.71 -18.55
N GLU A 93 2.89 -7.01 -17.43
CA GLU A 93 2.04 -7.47 -16.33
C GLU A 93 2.51 -8.78 -15.67
N LYS A 94 3.83 -9.01 -15.63
CA LYS A 94 4.47 -10.20 -15.04
C LYS A 94 5.36 -9.89 -13.84
N ALA A 95 5.70 -8.63 -13.63
CA ALA A 95 6.61 -8.22 -12.56
C ALA A 95 6.01 -7.07 -11.75
N PHE A 96 6.18 -7.19 -10.44
CA PHE A 96 5.91 -6.12 -9.48
C PHE A 96 7.24 -5.59 -8.94
N TYR A 97 7.42 -4.27 -8.96
CA TYR A 97 8.58 -3.59 -8.40
C TYR A 97 8.18 -2.80 -7.16
N TYR A 98 9.02 -2.89 -6.13
CA TYR A 98 8.72 -2.28 -4.84
C TYR A 98 9.98 -1.77 -4.16
N ALA A 99 9.85 -0.60 -3.53
CA ALA A 99 10.90 0.02 -2.73
C ALA A 99 10.44 0.16 -1.27
N ASP A 100 11.13 -0.55 -0.38
CA ASP A 100 11.24 -0.13 1.02
C ASP A 100 12.43 0.83 1.11
N SER A 101 12.19 2.08 1.50
CA SER A 101 13.22 3.13 1.43
C SER A 101 14.50 2.80 2.21
N PHE A 102 14.42 1.99 3.27
CA PHE A 102 15.58 1.63 4.10
C PHE A 102 16.37 0.43 3.61
N GLU A 103 15.89 -0.23 2.56
CA GLU A 103 16.63 -1.30 1.90
C GLU A 103 17.56 -0.76 0.81
N TYR A 104 17.44 0.51 0.45
CA TYR A 104 18.24 1.18 -0.58
C TYR A 104 18.29 0.39 -1.91
N THR A 105 17.23 -0.36 -2.21
CA THR A 105 17.13 -1.24 -3.36
C THR A 105 15.71 -1.24 -3.91
N ILE A 106 15.58 -1.57 -5.19
CA ILE A 106 14.29 -1.88 -5.81
C ILE A 106 14.21 -3.40 -5.92
N ARG A 107 13.21 -3.99 -5.26
CA ARG A 107 12.93 -5.42 -5.39
C ARG A 107 12.06 -5.66 -6.61
N ARG A 108 12.30 -6.78 -7.28
CA ARG A 108 11.40 -7.35 -8.30
C ARG A 108 10.79 -8.62 -7.73
N TYR A 109 9.49 -8.76 -7.90
CA TYR A 109 8.72 -9.96 -7.63
C TYR A 109 8.07 -10.44 -8.92
N ASP A 110 7.92 -11.75 -9.08
CA ASP A 110 7.01 -12.26 -10.08
C ASP A 110 5.58 -11.94 -9.61
N TYR A 111 4.73 -11.54 -10.56
CA TYR A 111 3.39 -11.05 -10.30
C TYR A 111 2.38 -11.78 -11.19
N ASP A 112 1.31 -12.27 -10.56
CA ASP A 112 0.20 -12.89 -11.25
C ASP A 112 -0.90 -11.84 -11.49
N ILE A 113 -1.15 -11.50 -12.75
CA ILE A 113 -2.16 -10.51 -13.12
C ILE A 113 -3.58 -10.93 -12.72
N GLU A 114 -3.88 -12.23 -12.76
CA GLU A 114 -5.22 -12.74 -12.50
C GLU A 114 -5.50 -12.76 -11.00
N THR A 115 -4.55 -13.18 -10.16
CA THR A 115 -4.76 -13.26 -8.70
C THR A 115 -4.29 -12.02 -7.94
N GLY A 116 -3.29 -11.31 -8.46
CA GLY A 116 -2.63 -10.18 -7.81
C GLY A 116 -1.60 -10.62 -6.78
N ASP A 117 -1.27 -11.90 -6.76
CA ASP A 117 -0.25 -12.43 -5.86
C ASP A 117 1.13 -12.05 -6.37
N ILE A 118 2.05 -11.95 -5.41
CA ILE A 118 3.47 -11.73 -5.67
C ILE A 118 4.25 -12.89 -5.07
N CYS A 119 5.20 -13.44 -5.81
CA CYS A 119 6.14 -14.42 -5.30
C CYS A 119 7.58 -13.93 -5.42
N LYS A 120 8.43 -14.43 -4.51
CA LYS A 120 9.87 -14.15 -4.51
C LYS A 120 10.59 -14.91 -5.60
#